data_AF-M1CY61-F1
#
_entry.id   AF-M1CY61-F1
#
_cell.length_a   1.000
_cell.length_b   1.000
_cell.length_c   1.000
_cell.angle_alpha   90.00
_cell.angle_beta   90.00
_cell.angle_gamma   90.00
#
_symmetry.space_group_name_H-M   'P 1'
#
loop_
_entity.id
_entity.type
_entity.pdbx_description
1 polymer ?
#
loop_
_entity_poly.entity_id
_entity_poly.type
_entity_poly.pdbx_seq_one_letter_code
_entity_poly.pdbx_strand_id
1 'polypeptide(L)'
;MEAIKKQATKLREQVAKQQQAILRQLGHLGHESVMVDEAELEIHQRLQELYMSTRAAKHFQRDIVRGVEGYISTSKKQVEIARKLVDNCYKYGSEIQNGPSTLPKVAVEFGTSHAAMEDQREIMLGVLGSQVRSMLFSFTVICIPNGIPHKEKDIYIMEIEGHMMKVIIVCLYLTILLHFLQREL
;
A
#
# COMPACT_ATOMS: atom_id res chain seq x y z
N MET A 1 15.16 52.84 42.62
CA MET A 1 14.52 51.59 42.11
C MET A 1 13.05 51.80 41.67
N GLU A 2 12.32 52.77 42.24
CA GLU A 2 10.89 53.00 41.91
C GLU A 2 10.61 53.70 40.57
N ALA A 3 11.53 54.56 40.08
CA ALA A 3 11.36 55.25 38.79
C ALA A 3 11.35 54.29 37.57
N ILE A 4 12.15 53.22 37.63
CA ILE A 4 12.24 52.20 36.58
C ILE A 4 10.96 51.35 36.56
N LYS A 5 10.42 50.99 37.73
CA LYS A 5 9.12 50.30 37.83
C LYS A 5 7.99 51.12 37.20
N LYS A 6 7.98 52.44 37.45
CA LYS A 6 6.97 53.36 36.93
C LYS A 6 7.06 53.57 35.40
N GLN A 7 8.26 53.48 34.83
CA GLN A 7 8.44 53.49 33.38
C GLN A 7 7.99 52.14 32.76
N ALA A 8 8.31 51.02 33.41
CA ALA A 8 7.89 49.70 32.96
C ALA A 8 6.36 49.53 32.99
N THR A 9 5.66 50.09 33.98
CA THR A 9 4.20 50.06 34.03
C THR A 9 3.57 50.93 32.94
N LYS A 10 4.09 52.13 32.69
CA LYS A 10 3.65 52.98 31.57
C LYS A 10 3.86 52.31 30.21
N LEU A 11 4.99 51.65 30.01
CA LEU A 11 5.28 50.92 28.77
C LEU A 11 4.31 49.76 28.58
N ARG A 12 4.03 48.99 29.63
CA ARG A 12 3.01 47.90 29.59
C ARG A 12 1.63 48.42 29.23
N GLU A 13 1.24 49.57 29.78
CA GLU A 13 -0.08 50.16 29.53
C GLU A 13 -0.19 50.74 28.11
N GLN A 14 0.88 51.31 27.58
CA GLN A 14 0.97 51.74 26.18
C GLN A 14 0.92 50.55 25.22
N VAL A 15 1.67 49.48 25.50
CA VAL A 15 1.66 48.25 24.70
C VAL A 15 0.28 47.59 24.72
N ALA A 16 -0.40 47.55 25.88
CA ALA A 16 -1.75 47.00 25.98
C ALA A 16 -2.76 47.80 25.14
N LYS A 17 -2.68 49.14 25.16
CA LYS A 17 -3.53 50.00 24.32
C LYS A 17 -3.23 49.82 22.83
N GLN A 18 -1.97 49.69 22.46
CA GLN A 18 -1.56 49.42 21.07
C GLN A 18 -2.05 48.05 20.60
N GLN A 19 -1.87 47.01 21.41
CA GLN A 19 -2.37 45.66 21.11
C GLN A 19 -3.89 45.63 20.98
N GLN A 20 -4.60 46.36 21.85
CA GLN A 20 -6.07 46.45 21.78
C GLN A 20 -6.55 47.24 20.56
N ALA A 21 -5.83 48.29 20.15
CA ALA A 21 -6.12 49.02 18.92
C ALA A 21 -5.86 48.17 17.66
N ILE A 22 -4.77 47.41 17.64
CA ILE A 22 -4.43 46.47 16.57
C ILE A 22 -5.47 45.35 16.51
N LEU A 23 -5.88 44.76 17.64
CA LEU A 23 -6.96 43.78 17.71
C LEU A 23 -8.30 44.33 17.23
N ARG A 24 -8.61 45.60 17.51
CA ARG A 24 -9.81 46.26 16.99
C ARG A 24 -9.73 46.52 15.50
N GLN A 25 -8.56 46.91 14.97
CA GLN A 25 -8.35 47.07 13.53
C GLN A 25 -8.40 45.73 12.78
N LEU A 26 -7.81 44.67 13.35
CA LEU A 26 -7.93 43.29 12.85
C LEU A 26 -9.37 42.75 12.95
N GLY A 27 -10.09 43.09 14.02
CA GLY A 27 -11.50 42.75 14.17
C GLY A 27 -12.41 43.50 13.19
N HIS A 28 -12.03 44.72 12.78
CA HIS A 28 -12.75 45.49 11.76
C HIS A 28 -12.43 44.99 10.34
N LEU A 29 -11.20 44.54 10.08
CA LEU A 29 -10.83 43.79 8.87
C LEU A 29 -11.55 42.44 8.74
N GLY A 30 -12.08 41.90 9.85
CA GLY A 30 -12.93 40.70 9.83
C GLY A 30 -14.39 40.96 9.48
N HIS A 31 -14.84 42.23 9.46
CA HIS A 31 -16.25 42.59 9.21
C HIS A 31 -16.50 43.07 7.77
N GLU A 32 -15.46 43.46 7.03
CA GLU A 32 -15.55 43.72 5.59
C GLU A 32 -14.85 42.58 4.84
N SER A 33 -15.64 41.62 4.34
CA SER A 33 -15.21 40.51 3.47
C SER A 33 -14.54 39.28 4.13
N VAL A 34 -15.18 38.70 5.15
CA VAL A 34 -15.18 37.22 5.29
C VAL A 34 -16.53 36.68 4.86
N MET A 35 -16.99 37.09 3.68
CA MET A 35 -17.78 36.17 2.87
C MET A 35 -16.73 35.25 2.25
N VAL A 36 -16.42 34.14 2.94
CA VAL A 36 -15.79 33.01 2.24
C VAL A 36 -16.73 32.74 1.08
N ASP A 37 -16.23 32.90 -0.14
CA ASP A 37 -17.01 32.61 -1.34
C ASP A 37 -17.52 31.17 -1.17
N GLU A 38 -18.84 30.98 -1.17
CA GLU A 38 -19.47 29.68 -0.94
C GLU A 38 -18.87 28.63 -1.91
N ALA A 39 -18.49 29.08 -3.11
CA ALA A 39 -17.77 28.28 -4.09
C ALA A 39 -16.36 27.86 -3.63
N GLU A 40 -15.61 28.73 -2.95
CA GLU A 40 -14.30 28.40 -2.38
C GLU A 40 -14.41 27.42 -1.21
N LEU A 41 -15.45 27.55 -0.38
CA LEU A 41 -15.73 26.61 0.70
C LEU A 41 -16.09 25.21 0.15
N GLU A 42 -16.92 25.15 -0.89
CA GLU A 42 -17.29 23.90 -1.55
C GLU A 42 -16.06 23.21 -2.18
N ILE A 43 -15.16 23.96 -2.81
CA ILE A 43 -13.90 23.44 -3.35
C ILE A 43 -13.02 22.85 -2.23
N HIS A 44 -12.92 23.53 -1.09
CA HIS A 44 -12.16 23.03 0.06
C HIS A 44 -12.73 21.71 0.58
N GLN A 45 -14.06 21.60 0.69
CA GLN A 45 -14.71 20.38 1.13
C GLN A 45 -14.47 19.21 0.16
N ARG A 46 -14.63 19.44 -1.14
CA ARG A 46 -14.35 18.42 -2.18
C ARG A 46 -12.89 17.98 -2.17
N LEU A 47 -11.96 18.91 -1.93
CA LEU A 47 -10.54 18.59 -1.83
C LEU A 47 -10.23 17.75 -0.58
N GLN A 48 -10.89 18.03 0.54
CA GLN A 48 -10.77 17.25 1.76
C GLN A 48 -11.27 15.81 1.55
N GLU A 49 -12.42 15.64 0.89
CA GLU A 49 -12.96 14.31 0.54
C GLU A 49 -12.00 13.53 -0.37
N LEU A 50 -11.46 14.19 -1.40
CA LEU A 50 -10.47 13.60 -2.30
C LEU A 50 -9.20 13.17 -1.54
N TYR A 51 -8.70 14.01 -0.64
CA TYR A 51 -7.55 13.69 0.19
C TYR A 51 -7.82 12.47 1.09
N MET A 52 -8.98 12.40 1.74
CA MET A 52 -9.34 11.27 2.58
C MET A 52 -9.48 9.97 1.78
N SER A 53 -10.10 10.03 0.60
CA SER A 53 -10.22 8.90 -0.32
C SER A 53 -8.84 8.39 -0.78
N THR A 54 -7.96 9.30 -1.20
CA THR A 54 -6.59 8.95 -1.63
C THR A 54 -5.78 8.35 -0.48
N ARG A 55 -5.94 8.88 0.74
CA ARG A 55 -5.31 8.33 1.93
C ARG A 55 -5.81 6.92 2.23
N ALA A 56 -7.11 6.68 2.14
CA ALA A 56 -7.70 5.35 2.34
C ALA A 56 -7.19 4.34 1.30
N ALA A 57 -7.16 4.73 0.02
CA ALA A 57 -6.61 3.89 -1.06
C ALA A 57 -5.14 3.52 -0.81
N LYS A 58 -4.30 4.47 -0.38
CA LYS A 58 -2.91 4.22 0.00
C LYS A 58 -2.78 3.22 1.15
N HIS A 59 -3.65 3.29 2.16
CA HIS A 59 -3.66 2.32 3.25
C HIS A 59 -4.05 0.93 2.76
N PHE A 60 -5.14 0.82 1.99
CA PHE A 60 -5.60 -0.45 1.43
C PHE A 60 -4.55 -1.12 0.55
N GLN A 61 -3.86 -0.34 -0.29
CA GLN A 61 -2.77 -0.86 -1.11
C GLN A 61 -1.63 -1.43 -0.27
N ARG A 62 -1.25 -0.77 0.84
CA ARG A 62 -0.22 -1.30 1.76
C ARG A 62 -0.65 -2.63 2.36
N ASP A 63 -1.94 -2.80 2.63
CA ASP A 63 -2.47 -4.05 3.16
C ASP A 63 -2.45 -5.16 2.10
N ILE A 64 -2.76 -4.85 0.83
CA ILE A 64 -2.58 -5.77 -0.30
C ILE A 64 -1.12 -6.20 -0.42
N VAL A 65 -0.17 -5.25 -0.41
CA VAL A 65 1.26 -5.56 -0.51
C VAL A 65 1.69 -6.50 0.60
N ARG A 66 1.35 -6.20 1.86
CA ARG A 66 1.67 -7.08 2.99
C ARG A 66 1.04 -8.46 2.85
N GLY A 67 -0.21 -8.52 2.37
CA GLY A 67 -0.90 -9.78 2.11
C GLY A 67 -0.16 -10.64 1.10
N VAL A 68 0.28 -10.04 -0.01
CA VAL A 68 1.04 -10.76 -1.05
C VAL A 68 2.44 -11.16 -0.56
N GLU A 69 3.14 -10.30 0.18
CA GLU A 69 4.43 -10.64 0.80
C GLU A 69 4.30 -11.81 1.78
N GLY A 70 3.25 -11.82 2.60
CA GLY A 70 2.92 -12.93 3.50
C GLY A 70 2.61 -14.23 2.75
N TYR A 71 1.85 -14.14 1.65
CA TYR A 71 1.59 -15.27 0.76
C TYR A 71 2.88 -15.83 0.15
N ILE A 72 3.77 -14.98 -0.36
CA ILE A 72 5.06 -15.40 -0.93
C ILE A 72 5.90 -16.11 0.14
N SER A 73 6.00 -15.54 1.34
CA SER A 73 6.76 -16.12 2.45
C SER A 73 6.24 -17.51 2.83
N THR A 74 4.92 -17.66 2.93
CA THR A 74 4.26 -18.94 3.23
C THR A 74 4.46 -19.95 2.11
N SER A 75 4.31 -19.52 0.87
CA SER A 75 4.44 -20.40 -0.30
C SER A 75 5.87 -20.92 -0.47
N LYS A 76 6.90 -20.13 -0.11
CA LYS A 76 8.29 -20.62 -0.08
C LYS A 76 8.48 -21.77 0.90
N LYS A 77 7.84 -21.74 2.07
CA LYS A 77 7.87 -22.85 3.02
C LYS A 77 7.14 -24.08 2.48
N GLN A 78 6.02 -23.88 1.78
CA GLN A 78 5.30 -24.97 1.12
C GLN A 78 6.17 -25.66 0.06
N VAL A 79 6.89 -24.89 -0.77
CA VAL A 79 7.86 -25.42 -1.74
C VAL A 79 8.93 -26.28 -1.05
N GLU A 80 9.48 -25.83 0.09
CA GLU A 80 10.47 -26.62 0.85
C GLU A 80 9.89 -27.96 1.34
N ILE A 81 8.67 -27.95 1.86
CA ILE A 81 7.98 -29.17 2.33
C ILE A 81 7.71 -30.11 1.14
N ALA A 82 7.22 -29.57 0.03
CA ALA A 82 6.95 -30.31 -1.20
C ALA A 82 8.22 -30.94 -1.79
N ARG A 83 9.36 -30.22 -1.77
CA ARG A 83 10.65 -30.78 -2.20
C ARG A 83 11.08 -31.96 -1.33
N LYS A 84 10.89 -31.89 0.00
CA LYS A 84 11.15 -33.04 0.89
C LYS A 84 10.24 -34.24 0.57
N LEU A 85 8.99 -33.99 0.20
CA LEU A 85 8.07 -35.05 -0.25
C LEU A 85 8.59 -35.71 -1.54
N VAL A 86 9.00 -34.92 -2.52
CA VAL A 86 9.61 -35.40 -3.77
C VAL A 86 10.84 -36.28 -3.48
N ASP A 87 11.73 -35.83 -2.60
CA ASP A 87 12.92 -36.60 -2.21
C ASP A 87 12.55 -37.96 -1.60
N ASN A 88 11.53 -37.98 -0.73
CA ASN A 88 11.02 -39.22 -0.15
C ASN A 88 10.43 -40.18 -1.20
N CYS A 89 9.73 -39.64 -2.19
CA CYS A 89 9.19 -40.43 -3.31
C CYS A 89 10.30 -41.07 -4.15
N TYR A 90 11.36 -40.33 -4.47
CA TYR A 90 12.52 -40.88 -5.18
C TYR A 90 13.26 -41.92 -4.36
N LYS A 91 13.45 -41.68 -3.06
CA LYS A 91 14.08 -42.63 -2.15
C LYS A 91 13.30 -43.95 -2.12
N TYR A 92 11.99 -43.88 -1.88
CA TYR A 92 11.10 -45.05 -1.89
C TYR A 92 11.16 -45.81 -3.22
N GLY A 93 11.16 -45.08 -4.34
CA GLY A 93 11.29 -45.67 -5.67
C GLY A 93 12.62 -46.38 -5.91
N SER A 94 13.72 -45.83 -5.40
CA SER A 94 15.07 -46.36 -5.59
C SER A 94 15.38 -47.59 -4.72
N GLU A 95 14.78 -47.68 -3.54
CA GLU A 95 15.02 -48.77 -2.58
C GLU A 95 14.29 -50.07 -2.96
N ILE A 96 13.24 -50.00 -3.78
CA ILE A 96 12.33 -51.12 -4.08
C ILE A 96 12.35 -51.46 -5.60
N GLN A 97 13.51 -51.37 -6.25
CA GLN A 97 13.62 -51.61 -7.70
C GLN A 97 13.45 -53.08 -8.13
N ASN A 98 13.50 -54.04 -7.19
CA ASN A 98 13.53 -55.48 -7.51
C ASN A 98 12.24 -56.25 -7.12
N GLY A 99 11.17 -55.54 -6.76
CA GLY A 99 9.87 -56.16 -6.42
C GLY A 99 8.88 -56.18 -7.60
N PRO A 100 7.88 -57.09 -7.63
CA PRO A 100 6.84 -57.11 -8.66
C PRO A 100 5.83 -55.96 -8.55
N SER A 101 5.99 -55.06 -7.58
CA SER A 101 5.04 -53.98 -7.31
C SER A 101 5.24 -52.80 -8.26
N THR A 102 4.14 -52.21 -8.72
CA THR A 102 4.15 -50.99 -9.57
C THR A 102 4.28 -49.71 -8.74
N LEU A 103 4.09 -49.79 -7.42
CA LEU A 103 4.12 -48.65 -6.49
C LEU A 103 5.43 -47.85 -6.51
N PRO A 104 6.64 -48.46 -6.54
CA PRO A 104 7.89 -47.72 -6.58
C PRO A 104 8.01 -46.85 -7.83
N LYS A 105 7.58 -47.38 -8.99
CA LYS A 105 7.53 -46.64 -10.25
C LYS A 105 6.56 -45.46 -10.19
N VAL A 106 5.34 -45.70 -9.69
CA VAL A 106 4.32 -44.64 -9.53
C VAL A 106 4.80 -43.55 -8.58
N ALA A 107 5.50 -43.89 -7.50
CA ALA A 107 6.07 -42.90 -6.58
C ALA A 107 7.11 -42.00 -7.27
N VAL A 108 7.99 -42.56 -8.10
CA VAL A 108 8.95 -41.77 -8.89
C VAL A 108 8.25 -40.86 -9.89
N GLU A 109 7.24 -41.36 -10.61
CA GLU A 109 6.46 -40.57 -11.56
C GLU A 109 5.73 -39.42 -10.86
N PHE A 110 5.11 -39.68 -9.69
CA PHE A 110 4.50 -38.65 -8.85
C PHE A 110 5.51 -37.61 -8.40
N GLY A 111 6.67 -38.04 -7.86
CA GLY A 111 7.74 -37.15 -7.43
C GLY A 111 8.25 -36.26 -8.59
N THR A 112 8.36 -36.82 -9.79
CA THR A 112 8.78 -36.10 -10.99
C THR A 112 7.77 -35.02 -11.38
N SER A 113 6.48 -35.37 -11.44
CA SER A 113 5.42 -34.41 -11.74
C SER A 113 5.36 -33.30 -10.69
N HIS A 114 5.44 -33.67 -9.41
CA HIS A 114 5.36 -32.72 -8.31
C HIS A 114 6.58 -31.79 -8.25
N ALA A 115 7.77 -32.27 -8.61
CA ALA A 115 8.97 -31.43 -8.75
C ALA A 115 8.77 -30.34 -9.81
N ALA A 116 8.28 -30.73 -11.00
CA ALA A 116 8.01 -29.80 -12.08
C ALA A 116 6.96 -28.74 -11.70
N MET A 117 5.92 -29.13 -10.95
CA MET A 117 4.92 -28.20 -10.42
C MET A 117 5.53 -27.17 -9.46
N GLU A 118 6.40 -27.61 -8.55
CA GLU A 118 7.06 -26.71 -7.60
C GLU A 118 8.06 -25.76 -8.29
N ASP A 119 8.72 -26.18 -9.37
CA ASP A 119 9.57 -25.30 -10.17
C ASP A 119 8.74 -24.17 -10.82
N GLN A 120 7.56 -24.48 -11.37
CA GLN A 120 6.65 -23.46 -11.89
C GLN A 120 6.12 -22.55 -10.78
N ARG A 121 5.84 -23.10 -9.59
CA ARG A 121 5.42 -22.32 -8.43
C ARG A 121 6.51 -21.34 -8.01
N GLU A 122 7.77 -21.75 -7.98
CA GLU A 122 8.89 -20.89 -7.62
C GLU A 122 9.09 -19.73 -8.61
N ILE A 123 8.98 -20.01 -9.92
CA ILE A 123 9.00 -18.97 -10.97
C ILE A 123 7.88 -17.96 -10.76
N MET A 124 6.65 -18.43 -10.55
CA MET A 124 5.49 -17.58 -10.28
C MET A 124 5.71 -16.69 -9.05
N LEU A 125 6.20 -17.25 -7.94
CA LEU A 125 6.49 -16.49 -6.72
C LEU A 125 7.57 -15.43 -6.97
N GLY A 126 8.56 -15.73 -7.80
CA GLY A 126 9.57 -14.78 -8.26
C GLY A 126 8.97 -13.60 -9.03
N VAL A 127 8.11 -13.88 -10.01
CA VAL A 127 7.39 -12.86 -10.79
C VAL A 127 6.51 -12.01 -9.87
N LEU A 128 5.73 -12.64 -9.00
CA LEU A 128 4.86 -11.94 -8.05
C LEU A 128 5.65 -11.01 -7.12
N GLY A 129 6.78 -11.47 -6.58
CA GLY A 129 7.66 -10.65 -5.74
C GLY A 129 8.33 -9.49 -6.49
N SER A 130 8.55 -9.61 -7.81
CA SER A 130 9.04 -8.49 -8.64
C SER A 130 7.96 -7.44 -8.89
N GLN A 131 6.74 -7.87 -9.21
CA GLN A 131 5.58 -7.02 -9.48
C GLN A 131 5.20 -6.20 -8.23
N VAL A 132 5.17 -6.83 -7.05
CA VAL A 132 4.86 -6.15 -5.78
C VAL A 132 5.89 -5.07 -5.44
N ARG A 133 7.19 -5.36 -5.66
CA ARG A 133 8.24 -4.34 -5.49
C ARG A 133 8.03 -3.16 -6.44
N SER A 134 7.69 -3.42 -7.70
CA SER A 134 7.36 -2.36 -8.66
C SER A 134 6.16 -1.53 -8.21
N MET A 135 5.11 -2.15 -7.66
CA MET A 135 3.94 -1.44 -7.11
C MET A 135 4.31 -0.48 -5.97
N LEU A 136 5.26 -0.85 -5.12
CA LEU A 136 5.75 0.02 -4.04
C LEU A 136 6.50 1.24 -4.57
N PHE A 137 7.33 1.07 -5.61
CA PHE A 137 8.12 2.18 -6.19
C PHE A 137 7.27 3.19 -6.94
N SER A 138 6.26 2.74 -7.72
CA SER A 138 5.42 3.66 -8.51
C SER A 138 4.56 4.61 -7.65
N PHE A 139 4.12 4.20 -6.46
CA PHE A 139 3.18 5.01 -5.67
C PHE A 139 3.81 6.02 -4.71
N THR A 140 5.14 5.98 -4.51
CA THR A 140 5.82 7.00 -3.68
C THR A 140 5.70 8.41 -4.29
N VAL A 141 5.34 8.51 -5.57
CA VAL A 141 5.17 9.75 -6.34
C VAL A 141 3.75 10.35 -6.22
N ILE A 142 2.75 9.60 -5.72
CA ILE A 142 1.33 10.02 -5.71
C ILE A 142 0.87 10.54 -4.34
N CYS A 143 1.80 10.97 -3.49
CA CYS A 143 1.45 11.81 -2.35
C CYS A 143 1.51 13.25 -2.85
N ILE A 144 0.36 13.85 -3.18
CA ILE A 144 0.27 15.28 -3.51
C ILE A 144 1.02 16.05 -2.42
N PRO A 145 2.19 16.66 -2.70
CA PRO A 145 2.83 17.51 -1.72
C PRO A 145 1.87 18.67 -1.46
N ASN A 146 1.66 18.99 -0.18
CA ASN A 146 0.81 20.12 0.21
C ASN A 146 1.30 21.38 -0.51
N GLY A 147 0.59 21.86 -1.55
CA GLY A 147 0.89 23.12 -2.24
C GLY A 147 0.87 23.18 -3.77
N ILE A 148 0.44 22.15 -4.53
CA ILE A 148 0.41 22.26 -6.01
C ILE A 148 -0.87 23.00 -6.50
N PRO A 149 -0.74 24.00 -7.40
CA PRO A 149 -1.86 24.74 -7.97
C PRO A 149 -2.84 23.86 -8.77
N HIS A 150 -4.11 24.27 -8.78
CA HIS A 150 -5.29 23.50 -9.20
C HIS A 150 -5.27 22.88 -10.61
N LYS A 151 -4.37 23.29 -11.51
CA LYS A 151 -4.35 22.88 -12.92
C LYS A 151 -3.51 21.62 -13.22
N GLU A 152 -2.77 21.09 -12.27
CA GLU A 152 -1.93 19.89 -12.44
C GLU A 152 -2.52 18.61 -11.81
N LYS A 153 -3.69 18.70 -11.17
CA LYS A 153 -4.28 17.59 -10.40
C LYS A 153 -4.87 16.47 -11.26
N ASP A 154 -5.33 16.76 -12.48
CA ASP A 154 -6.01 15.80 -13.36
C ASP A 154 -5.06 14.73 -13.94
N ILE A 155 -3.76 15.05 -14.06
CA ILE A 155 -2.74 14.13 -14.58
C ILE A 155 -2.46 13.00 -13.57
N TYR A 156 -2.53 13.29 -12.27
CA TYR A 156 -2.24 12.31 -11.22
C TYR A 156 -3.36 11.30 -10.99
N ILE A 157 -4.62 11.63 -11.33
CA ILE A 157 -5.77 10.73 -11.12
C ILE A 157 -5.79 9.60 -12.16
N MET A 158 -5.43 9.87 -13.42
CA MET A 158 -5.38 8.84 -14.47
C MET A 158 -4.30 7.79 -14.22
N GLU A 159 -3.18 8.16 -13.59
CA GLU A 159 -2.09 7.23 -13.28
C GLU A 159 -2.49 6.25 -12.15
N ILE A 160 -3.31 6.70 -11.19
CA ILE A 160 -3.86 5.86 -10.12
C ILE A 160 -4.79 4.78 -10.68
N GLU A 161 -5.68 5.11 -11.62
CA GLU A 161 -6.62 4.14 -12.20
C GLU A 161 -5.90 3.03 -12.98
N GLY A 162 -4.88 3.37 -13.76
CA GLY A 162 -4.09 2.40 -14.52
C GLY A 162 -3.33 1.40 -13.62
N HIS A 163 -2.87 1.85 -12.45
CA HIS A 163 -2.22 0.97 -11.48
C HIS A 163 -3.20 0.14 -10.65
N MET A 164 -4.36 0.69 -10.30
CA MET A 164 -5.40 -0.04 -9.59
C MET A 164 -5.98 -1.18 -10.46
N MET A 165 -6.09 -0.95 -11.77
CA MET A 165 -6.51 -1.98 -12.73
C MET A 165 -5.49 -3.14 -12.80
N LYS A 166 -4.18 -2.85 -12.71
CA LYS A 166 -3.13 -3.89 -12.62
C LYS A 166 -3.24 -4.71 -11.33
N VAL A 167 -3.57 -4.08 -10.21
CA VAL A 167 -3.79 -4.76 -8.93
C VAL A 167 -5.00 -5.70 -9.00
N ILE A 168 -6.12 -5.24 -9.59
CA ILE A 168 -7.32 -6.06 -9.77
C ILE A 168 -7.02 -7.29 -10.64
N ILE A 169 -6.26 -7.11 -11.72
CA ILE A 169 -5.85 -8.22 -12.60
C ILE A 169 -4.98 -9.23 -11.84
N VAL A 170 -3.99 -8.78 -11.05
CA VAL A 170 -3.14 -9.68 -10.25
C VAL A 170 -3.95 -10.41 -9.19
N CYS A 171 -4.89 -9.74 -8.51
CA CYS A 171 -5.79 -10.36 -7.54
C CYS A 171 -6.69 -11.42 -8.19
N LEU A 172 -7.33 -11.11 -9.32
CA LEU A 172 -8.16 -12.07 -10.07
C LEU A 172 -7.33 -13.28 -10.51
N TYR A 173 -6.11 -13.07 -10.99
CA TYR A 173 -5.22 -14.15 -11.38
C TYR A 173 -4.84 -15.04 -10.18
N LEU A 174 -4.51 -14.44 -9.02
CA LEU A 174 -4.23 -15.18 -7.80
C LEU A 174 -5.44 -15.99 -7.31
N THR A 175 -6.65 -15.42 -7.36
CA THR A 175 -7.86 -16.12 -6.95
C THR A 175 -8.16 -17.31 -7.86
N ILE A 176 -8.01 -17.15 -9.18
CA ILE A 176 -8.17 -18.23 -10.15
C ILE A 176 -7.13 -19.32 -9.91
N LEU A 177 -5.88 -18.94 -9.63
CA LEU A 177 -4.80 -19.91 -9.40
C LEU A 177 -4.97 -20.67 -8.08
N LEU A 178 -5.40 -19.99 -7.01
CA LEU A 178 -5.76 -20.63 -5.74
C LEU A 178 -6.93 -21.60 -5.93
N HIS A 179 -7.93 -21.21 -6.72
CA HIS A 179 -9.05 -22.09 -7.06
C HIS A 179 -8.62 -23.32 -7.86
N PHE A 180 -7.66 -23.17 -8.76
CA PHE A 180 -7.11 -24.28 -9.54
C PHE A 180 -6.30 -25.23 -8.65
N LEU A 181 -5.46 -24.69 -7.76
CA LEU A 181 -4.68 -25.46 -6.78
C LEU A 181 -5.54 -26.18 -5.74
N GLN A 182 -6.69 -25.63 -5.34
CA GLN A 182 -7.61 -26.32 -4.42
C GLN A 182 -8.46 -27.41 -5.09
N ARG A 183 -8.49 -27.48 -6.42
CA ARG A 183 -9.34 -28.44 -7.16
C ARG A 183 -8.61 -29.73 -7.56
N GLU A 184 -7.29 -29.73 -7.46
CA GLU A 184 -6.40 -30.87 -7.78
C GLU A 184 -5.96 -31.65 -6.52
N LEU A 185 -6.52 -31.31 -5.34
CA LEU A 185 -6.37 -32.00 -4.06
C LEU A 185 -7.71 -32.65 -3.66
#